data_AF-G7W6S2-F1
#
_entry.id   AF-G7W6S2-F1
#
_cell.length_a   1.000
_cell.length_b   1.000
_cell.length_c   1.000
_cell.angle_alpha   90.00
_cell.angle_beta   90.00
_cell.angle_gamma   90.00
#
_symmetry.space_group_name_H-M   'P 1'
#
loop_
_entity.id
_entity.type
_entity.pdbx_description
1 polymer ?
#
loop_
_entity_poly.entity_id
_entity_poly.type
_entity_poly.pdbx_seq_one_letter_code
_entity_poly.pdbx_strand_id
1 'polypeptide(L)'
;MRKTIPSILVIIALIILVSATLFYHKPTAAQPPKPRNGVLDLRDWSFEKNGMVCLEGTWSFYFNRFLTHEDFVNGVDVMPTPIEIPSTKESMAHFKPFADNKFYGTLRLVIKLPEGTQTYGLRTNIILTAFKLYIDGNLNGEVGKVGTSGENSLPYYDILTTYFTPENHEVELIYHTSDFTAQDCTIVAPKIGLASQISREVQLGLGRDLFLFGMLLIMGIYHFGLYMMRTKDRAPLYFGVFCLLFSLRMLLVGERFLPNHVHLSFFVYGRIAYLSVFVGFAALCGFLYYALDGLFAKWFVKISVVLGVLFGFLILWIPYNTADWLLIVYAVAGFLLLCYAIIRLVVGVLEGVPFANIVLLGFTFLGITFINDFIYQITLANTPSLIPFGVSVFTFTQAYSLSAKFSNAYTRAEQLAEENKAILSELKLMNSNLESLVKERTSDLEKALEEMEVMSKTDYLTKLPNRRLVLVKIKELIDKKKDFYIGLADIDHFKDINDQFGHVKGDEILVLLSEILKATIGGCGFVGRWGGEEFLIVLETERLDTIYDKANEIRRAAAEYRHADIGKNITITMGLCRYRENIPLDILIASADEALYKGKLAGRNQCVISA
;
A
#
# COMPACT_ATOMS: atom_id res chain seq x y z
N MET A 1 -4.49 -4.24 -21.89
CA MET A 1 -5.22 -5.53 -21.80
C MET A 1 -4.80 -6.58 -22.84
N ARG A 2 -4.62 -6.28 -24.15
CA ARG A 2 -4.30 -7.31 -25.18
C ARG A 2 -2.91 -7.96 -25.09
N LYS A 3 -1.93 -7.38 -24.40
CA LYS A 3 -0.53 -7.89 -24.34
C LYS A 3 -0.19 -8.81 -23.15
N THR A 4 -1.06 -8.94 -22.13
CA THR A 4 -0.77 -9.72 -20.91
C THR A 4 -1.32 -11.15 -20.94
N ILE A 5 -2.40 -11.38 -21.68
CA ILE A 5 -3.03 -12.70 -21.86
C ILE A 5 -2.08 -13.73 -22.50
N PRO A 6 -1.26 -13.39 -23.53
CA PRO A 6 -0.36 -14.36 -24.16
C PRO A 6 0.72 -14.89 -23.20
N SER A 7 1.32 -14.01 -22.38
CA SER A 7 2.39 -14.38 -21.45
C SER A 7 1.90 -15.32 -20.34
N ILE A 8 0.68 -15.09 -19.84
CA ILE A 8 0.03 -15.93 -18.83
C ILE A 8 -0.36 -17.29 -19.43
N LEU A 9 -0.89 -17.30 -20.65
CA LEU A 9 -1.19 -18.55 -21.37
C LEU A 9 0.07 -19.37 -21.64
N VAL A 10 1.20 -18.74 -21.92
CA VAL A 10 2.49 -19.43 -22.09
C VAL A 10 2.97 -20.07 -20.78
N ILE A 11 2.85 -19.36 -19.64
CA ILE A 11 3.22 -19.91 -18.32
C ILE A 11 2.27 -21.06 -17.93
N ILE A 12 0.97 -20.89 -18.13
CA ILE A 12 -0.02 -21.94 -17.89
C ILE A 12 0.22 -23.14 -18.81
N ALA A 13 0.50 -22.91 -20.09
CA ALA A 13 0.83 -23.96 -21.04
C ALA A 13 2.10 -24.70 -20.63
N LEU A 14 3.14 -23.99 -20.18
CA LEU A 14 4.37 -24.61 -19.63
C LEU A 14 4.08 -25.44 -18.38
N ILE A 15 3.26 -24.95 -17.47
CA ILE A 15 2.86 -25.71 -16.27
C ILE A 15 2.05 -26.95 -16.68
N ILE A 16 1.07 -26.82 -17.57
CA ILE A 16 0.27 -27.94 -18.09
C ILE A 16 1.18 -28.94 -18.82
N LEU A 17 2.15 -28.48 -19.62
CA LEU A 17 3.06 -29.33 -20.37
C LEU A 17 3.99 -30.12 -19.42
N VAL A 18 4.55 -29.45 -18.41
CA VAL A 18 5.36 -30.08 -17.35
C VAL A 18 4.51 -31.02 -16.49
N SER A 19 3.24 -30.67 -16.25
CA SER A 19 2.31 -31.52 -15.50
C SER A 19 1.88 -32.75 -16.31
N ALA A 20 1.67 -32.60 -17.61
CA ALA A 20 1.30 -33.67 -18.54
C ALA A 20 2.45 -34.65 -18.77
N THR A 21 3.71 -34.19 -18.76
CA THR A 21 4.89 -35.09 -18.81
C THR A 21 5.10 -35.85 -17.50
N LEU A 22 4.79 -35.24 -16.35
CA LEU A 22 4.74 -35.93 -15.05
C LEU A 22 3.60 -36.96 -14.96
N PHE A 23 2.53 -36.76 -15.74
CA PHE A 23 1.36 -37.63 -15.84
C PHE A 23 1.34 -38.52 -17.10
N TYR A 24 2.47 -38.69 -17.80
CA TYR A 24 2.55 -39.65 -18.91
C TYR A 24 2.50 -41.08 -18.35
N HIS A 25 1.33 -41.47 -17.85
CA HIS A 25 0.93 -42.82 -17.61
C HIS A 25 0.57 -43.36 -19.00
N LYS A 26 1.38 -44.29 -19.51
CA LYS A 26 0.89 -45.13 -20.60
C LYS A 26 -0.36 -45.82 -20.05
N PRO A 27 -1.56 -45.61 -20.62
CA PRO A 27 -2.71 -46.39 -20.22
C PRO A 27 -2.34 -47.87 -20.39
N THR A 28 -2.60 -48.65 -19.34
CA THR A 28 -2.49 -50.11 -19.33
C THR A 28 -3.23 -50.62 -20.58
N ALA A 29 -2.54 -51.29 -21.50
CA ALA A 29 -3.16 -51.73 -22.76
C ALA A 29 -4.27 -52.79 -22.53
N ALA A 30 -4.30 -53.39 -21.33
CA ALA A 30 -5.28 -54.37 -20.89
C ALA A 30 -5.78 -54.05 -19.48
N GLN A 31 -7.03 -54.41 -19.17
CA GLN A 31 -7.52 -54.38 -17.78
C GLN A 31 -6.83 -55.50 -16.97
N PRO A 32 -6.27 -55.19 -15.79
CA PRO A 32 -5.66 -56.22 -14.96
C PRO A 32 -6.70 -57.21 -14.44
N PRO A 33 -6.37 -58.52 -14.35
CA PRO A 33 -7.22 -59.48 -13.67
C PRO A 33 -7.38 -59.10 -12.20
N LYS A 34 -8.53 -59.45 -11.62
CA LYS A 34 -8.89 -59.14 -10.23
C LYS A 34 -8.85 -60.40 -9.36
N PRO A 35 -8.43 -60.30 -8.09
CA PRO A 35 -8.53 -61.39 -7.14
C PRO A 35 -9.97 -61.93 -7.04
N ARG A 36 -10.10 -63.26 -7.01
CA ARG A 36 -11.36 -63.96 -6.73
C ARG A 36 -11.11 -64.98 -5.64
N ASN A 37 -11.91 -64.93 -4.57
CA ASN A 37 -11.77 -65.82 -3.41
C ASN A 37 -10.34 -65.87 -2.83
N GLY A 38 -9.66 -64.72 -2.77
CA GLY A 38 -8.30 -64.65 -2.23
C GLY A 38 -7.20 -65.24 -3.12
N VAL A 39 -7.48 -65.49 -4.40
CA VAL A 39 -6.47 -65.89 -5.39
C VAL A 39 -6.49 -64.93 -6.57
N LEU A 40 -5.32 -64.47 -7.00
CA LEU A 40 -5.11 -63.66 -8.20
C LEU A 40 -4.18 -64.40 -9.16
N ASP A 41 -4.59 -64.55 -10.41
CA ASP A 41 -3.79 -65.19 -11.45
C ASP A 41 -3.20 -64.13 -12.39
N LEU A 42 -1.87 -63.97 -12.35
CA LEU A 42 -1.08 -63.08 -13.19
C LEU A 42 -0.14 -63.85 -14.12
N ARG A 43 -0.27 -65.16 -14.28
CA ARG A 43 0.65 -65.96 -15.12
C ARG A 43 0.76 -65.46 -16.55
N ASP A 44 -0.35 -64.98 -17.11
CA ASP A 44 -0.44 -64.41 -18.47
C ASP A 44 -0.18 -62.89 -18.51
N TRP A 45 0.15 -62.26 -17.39
CA TRP A 45 0.36 -60.81 -17.30
C TRP A 45 1.81 -60.42 -17.53
N SER A 46 2.10 -59.65 -18.59
CA SER A 46 3.42 -59.03 -18.77
C SER A 46 3.47 -57.67 -18.08
N PHE A 47 4.24 -57.58 -16.99
CA PHE A 47 4.47 -56.32 -16.29
C PHE A 47 5.24 -55.29 -17.13
N GLU A 48 6.10 -55.73 -18.06
CA GLU A 48 6.85 -54.84 -18.95
C GLU A 48 5.93 -54.14 -19.97
N LYS A 49 4.96 -54.88 -20.52
CA LYS A 49 4.03 -54.36 -21.54
C LYS A 49 2.84 -53.64 -20.92
N ASN A 50 2.24 -54.26 -19.91
CA ASN A 50 0.98 -53.80 -19.33
C ASN A 50 1.18 -52.93 -18.09
N GLY A 51 2.29 -53.08 -17.37
CA GLY A 51 2.58 -52.27 -16.18
C GLY A 51 2.14 -52.93 -14.86
N MET A 52 2.08 -52.09 -13.83
CA MET A 52 1.75 -52.48 -12.45
C MET A 52 0.28 -52.88 -12.32
N VAL A 53 -0.02 -53.74 -11.35
CA VAL A 53 -1.35 -54.24 -11.04
C VAL A 53 -1.79 -53.73 -9.67
N CYS A 54 -2.95 -53.07 -9.62
CA CYS A 54 -3.62 -52.79 -8.35
C CYS A 54 -4.36 -54.06 -7.92
N LEU A 55 -4.14 -54.51 -6.68
CA LEU A 55 -4.69 -55.77 -6.16
C LEU A 55 -6.16 -55.61 -5.71
N GLU A 56 -6.97 -54.92 -6.51
CA GLU A 56 -8.38 -54.63 -6.25
C GLU A 56 -9.28 -55.82 -6.58
N GLY A 57 -10.11 -56.23 -5.64
CA GLY A 57 -11.04 -57.35 -5.77
C GLY A 57 -11.26 -58.06 -4.43
N THR A 58 -11.66 -59.33 -4.50
CA THR A 58 -12.10 -60.08 -3.32
C THR A 58 -10.95 -60.83 -2.66
N TRP A 59 -10.61 -60.46 -1.43
CA TRP A 59 -9.57 -61.07 -0.60
C TRP A 59 -10.17 -61.97 0.49
N SER A 60 -9.36 -62.86 1.05
CA SER A 60 -9.76 -63.72 2.18
C SER A 60 -9.43 -63.06 3.50
N PHE A 61 -10.41 -62.89 4.39
CA PHE A 61 -10.21 -62.31 5.72
C PHE A 61 -10.63 -63.26 6.85
N TYR A 62 -9.78 -63.40 7.85
CA TYR A 62 -10.00 -64.21 9.04
C TYR A 62 -10.05 -63.33 10.28
N PHE A 63 -11.27 -63.07 10.77
CA PHE A 63 -11.47 -62.21 11.95
C PHE A 63 -10.93 -62.85 13.24
N ASN A 64 -10.36 -62.01 14.09
CA ASN A 64 -9.89 -62.31 15.44
C ASN A 64 -8.84 -63.43 15.51
N ARG A 65 -8.08 -63.62 14.43
CA ARG A 65 -7.01 -64.64 14.34
C ARG A 65 -5.82 -64.07 13.58
N PHE A 66 -4.63 -64.29 14.13
CA PHE A 66 -3.37 -64.13 13.40
C PHE A 66 -2.93 -65.51 12.92
N LEU A 67 -3.10 -65.76 11.63
CA LEU A 67 -2.76 -67.01 10.96
C LEU A 67 -1.46 -66.83 10.19
N THR A 68 -0.54 -67.76 10.36
CA THR A 68 0.77 -67.78 9.70
C THR A 68 0.72 -68.63 8.43
N HIS A 69 1.81 -68.57 7.66
CA HIS A 69 1.98 -69.45 6.50
C HIS A 69 1.82 -70.94 6.87
N GLU A 70 2.44 -71.35 7.99
CA GLU A 70 2.37 -72.74 8.47
C GLU A 70 0.94 -73.17 8.81
N ASP A 71 0.11 -72.28 9.38
CA ASP A 71 -1.30 -72.57 9.66
C ASP A 71 -2.08 -72.88 8.37
N PHE A 72 -1.81 -72.16 7.28
CA PHE A 72 -2.44 -72.41 5.98
C PHE A 72 -1.94 -73.69 5.31
N VAL A 73 -0.66 -74.03 5.48
CA VAL A 73 -0.09 -75.30 4.99
C VAL A 73 -0.68 -76.50 5.75
N ASN A 74 -0.83 -76.37 7.06
CA ASN A 74 -1.42 -77.42 7.91
C ASN A 74 -2.95 -77.55 7.77
N GLY A 75 -3.59 -76.56 7.16
CA GLY A 75 -5.04 -76.49 6.97
C GLY A 75 -5.72 -75.70 8.08
N VAL A 76 -6.51 -74.70 7.68
CA VAL A 76 -7.30 -73.86 8.59
C VAL A 76 -8.76 -74.29 8.53
N ASP A 77 -9.29 -74.78 9.65
CA ASP A 77 -10.68 -75.28 9.79
C ASP A 77 -11.76 -74.18 9.78
N VAL A 78 -11.39 -72.93 9.52
CA VAL A 78 -12.29 -71.78 9.52
C VAL A 78 -12.38 -71.24 8.10
N MET A 79 -13.60 -71.09 7.59
CA MET A 79 -13.81 -70.47 6.28
C MET A 79 -13.46 -68.97 6.31
N PRO A 80 -12.70 -68.45 5.32
CA PRO A 80 -12.47 -67.02 5.21
C PRO A 80 -13.76 -66.26 4.93
N THR A 81 -13.82 -65.03 5.42
CA THR A 81 -14.81 -64.06 4.98
C THR A 81 -14.28 -63.37 3.72
N PRO A 82 -14.99 -63.42 2.58
CA PRO A 82 -14.60 -62.66 1.40
C PRO A 82 -14.82 -61.16 1.65
N ILE A 83 -13.76 -60.36 1.54
CA ILE A 83 -13.82 -58.90 1.65
C ILE A 83 -13.45 -58.29 0.30
N GLU A 84 -14.32 -57.42 -0.21
CA GLU A 84 -14.02 -56.62 -1.39
C GLU A 84 -13.11 -55.45 -1.01
N ILE A 85 -12.01 -55.29 -1.76
CA ILE A 85 -11.03 -54.20 -1.60
C ILE A 85 -11.05 -53.33 -2.88
N PRO A 86 -11.21 -52.00 -2.78
CA PRO A 86 -11.21 -51.21 -1.54
C PRO A 86 -12.45 -51.44 -0.66
N SER A 87 -12.26 -51.36 0.66
CA SER A 87 -13.30 -51.51 1.67
C SER A 87 -13.30 -50.33 2.63
N THR A 88 -14.47 -50.00 3.16
CA THR A 88 -14.69 -48.97 4.19
C THR A 88 -15.40 -49.57 5.40
N LYS A 89 -15.53 -48.75 6.44
CA LYS A 89 -16.39 -49.03 7.58
C LYS A 89 -17.81 -49.45 7.20
N GLU A 90 -18.39 -48.78 6.20
CA GLU A 90 -19.76 -49.05 5.74
C GLU A 90 -19.87 -50.40 5.03
N SER A 91 -18.91 -50.74 4.16
CA SER A 91 -18.91 -52.04 3.47
C SER A 91 -18.66 -53.21 4.42
N MET A 92 -17.90 -52.97 5.50
CA MET A 92 -17.57 -54.00 6.49
C MET A 92 -18.60 -54.15 7.63
N ALA A 93 -19.58 -53.24 7.74
CA ALA A 93 -20.55 -53.20 8.84
C ALA A 93 -21.43 -54.47 8.95
N HIS A 94 -21.64 -55.18 7.84
CA HIS A 94 -22.46 -56.41 7.81
C HIS A 94 -21.78 -57.63 8.43
N PHE A 95 -20.47 -57.58 8.66
CA PHE A 95 -19.75 -58.67 9.30
C PHE A 95 -19.94 -58.59 10.82
N LYS A 96 -20.63 -59.57 11.43
CA LYS A 96 -20.92 -59.66 12.88
C LYS A 96 -19.77 -59.26 13.85
N PRO A 97 -18.49 -59.63 13.62
CA PRO A 97 -17.39 -59.22 14.50
C PRO A 97 -17.04 -57.72 14.48
N PHE A 98 -17.69 -56.93 13.63
CA PHE A 98 -17.43 -55.50 13.44
C PHE A 98 -18.32 -54.58 14.31
N ALA A 99 -19.26 -55.14 15.09
CA ALA A 99 -20.29 -54.38 15.82
C ALA A 99 -19.73 -53.32 16.80
N ASP A 100 -18.47 -53.43 17.22
CA ASP A 100 -17.79 -52.47 18.11
C ASP A 100 -16.74 -51.58 17.40
N ASN A 101 -16.61 -51.64 16.06
CA ASN A 101 -15.57 -50.95 15.27
C ASN A 101 -14.14 -51.20 15.79
N LYS A 102 -13.90 -52.40 16.31
CA LYS A 102 -12.65 -52.81 16.96
C LYS A 102 -12.39 -54.26 16.60
N PHE A 103 -11.35 -54.52 15.82
CA PHE A 103 -11.03 -55.89 15.41
C PHE A 103 -9.56 -56.02 15.03
N TYR A 104 -9.12 -57.27 15.03
CA TYR A 104 -7.86 -57.68 14.46
C TYR A 104 -8.11 -58.91 13.58
N GLY A 105 -7.19 -59.26 12.71
CA GLY A 105 -7.36 -60.43 11.88
C GLY A 105 -6.23 -60.65 10.89
N THR A 106 -6.45 -61.65 10.04
CA THR A 106 -5.54 -62.01 8.95
C THR A 106 -6.20 -61.76 7.61
N LEU A 107 -5.63 -60.87 6.81
CA LEU A 107 -6.00 -60.68 5.42
C LEU A 107 -5.01 -61.46 4.54
N ARG A 108 -5.51 -62.31 3.64
CA ARG A 108 -4.72 -63.21 2.81
C ARG A 108 -5.06 -63.06 1.32
N LEU A 109 -4.02 -63.02 0.50
CA LEU A 109 -4.10 -63.12 -0.96
C LEU A 109 -2.96 -63.99 -1.48
N VAL A 110 -3.28 -64.94 -2.36
CA VAL A 110 -2.29 -65.73 -3.10
C VAL A 110 -2.22 -65.20 -4.53
N ILE A 111 -1.02 -64.90 -5.01
CA ILE A 111 -0.77 -64.36 -6.35
C ILE A 111 0.03 -65.39 -7.15
N LYS A 112 -0.50 -65.81 -8.30
CA LYS A 112 0.23 -66.64 -9.26
C LYS A 112 0.95 -65.74 -10.25
N LEU A 113 2.28 -65.74 -10.23
CA LEU A 113 3.11 -64.85 -11.05
C LEU A 113 3.56 -65.52 -12.36
N PRO A 114 3.95 -64.74 -13.39
CA PRO A 114 4.56 -65.26 -14.61
C PRO A 114 5.79 -66.13 -14.35
N GLU A 115 6.09 -67.01 -15.30
CA GLU A 115 7.33 -67.78 -15.27
C GLU A 115 8.57 -66.87 -15.41
N GLY A 116 9.61 -67.17 -14.64
CA GLY A 116 10.88 -66.43 -14.63
C GLY A 116 11.26 -65.89 -13.25
N THR A 117 12.56 -65.64 -13.07
CA THR A 117 13.11 -65.03 -11.85
C THR A 117 13.16 -63.53 -12.03
N GLN A 118 12.16 -62.83 -11.51
CA GLN A 118 12.09 -61.37 -11.51
C GLN A 118 11.95 -60.86 -10.08
N THR A 119 12.55 -59.70 -9.78
CA THR A 119 12.31 -59.01 -8.51
C THR A 119 11.10 -58.11 -8.64
N TYR A 120 10.11 -58.35 -7.79
CA TYR A 120 8.89 -57.59 -7.72
C TYR A 120 8.97 -56.58 -6.57
N GLY A 121 8.26 -55.47 -6.74
CA GLY A 121 7.97 -54.53 -5.67
C GLY A 121 6.50 -54.64 -5.28
N LEU A 122 6.23 -54.53 -3.99
CA LEU A 122 4.90 -54.35 -3.45
C LEU A 122 4.85 -53.01 -2.71
N ARG A 123 3.91 -52.17 -3.10
CA ARG A 123 3.65 -50.89 -2.47
C ARG A 123 2.26 -50.92 -1.86
N THR A 124 2.21 -50.84 -0.54
CA THR A 124 0.94 -50.77 0.19
C THR A 124 0.28 -49.41 -0.01
N ASN A 125 -0.98 -49.30 0.38
CA ASN A 125 -1.67 -48.03 0.52
C ASN A 125 -2.21 -47.95 1.96
N ILE A 126 -3.44 -47.48 2.18
CA ILE A 126 -4.05 -47.52 3.51
C ILE A 126 -4.54 -48.95 3.79
N ILE A 127 -3.89 -49.67 4.71
CA ILE A 127 -4.31 -51.01 5.17
C ILE A 127 -4.63 -50.93 6.67
N LEU A 128 -5.85 -50.48 7.00
CA LEU A 128 -6.26 -50.23 8.38
C LEU A 128 -5.26 -49.30 9.12
N THR A 129 -5.36 -49.23 10.44
CA THR A 129 -4.51 -48.36 11.26
C THR A 129 -3.24 -49.04 11.77
N ALA A 130 -3.09 -50.36 11.67
CA ALA A 130 -1.84 -51.07 11.91
C ALA A 130 -1.79 -52.41 11.16
N PHE A 131 -0.63 -52.76 10.62
CA PHE A 131 -0.42 -54.07 9.98
C PHE A 131 1.03 -54.56 10.00
N LYS A 132 1.19 -55.89 9.93
CA LYS A 132 2.42 -56.59 9.58
C LYS A 132 2.22 -57.32 8.27
N LEU A 133 3.13 -57.14 7.33
CA LEU A 133 3.13 -57.81 6.05
C LEU A 133 4.11 -58.98 6.07
N TYR A 134 3.60 -60.15 5.76
CA TYR A 134 4.38 -61.35 5.50
C TYR A 134 4.25 -61.74 4.03
N ILE A 135 5.39 -62.07 3.40
CA ILE A 135 5.46 -62.62 2.05
C ILE A 135 6.12 -63.98 2.15
N ASP A 136 5.39 -65.02 1.73
CA ASP A 136 5.84 -66.43 1.81
C ASP A 136 6.36 -66.80 3.21
N GLY A 137 5.63 -66.34 4.24
CA GLY A 137 5.95 -66.58 5.66
C GLY A 137 7.00 -65.66 6.27
N ASN A 138 7.79 -64.93 5.47
CA ASN A 138 8.80 -64.01 5.97
C ASN A 138 8.21 -62.64 6.30
N LEU A 139 8.63 -62.00 7.40
CA LEU A 139 8.19 -60.65 7.74
C LEU A 139 8.91 -59.61 6.87
N ASN A 140 8.16 -58.87 6.04
CA ASN A 140 8.71 -57.87 5.12
C ASN A 140 8.51 -56.41 5.60
N GLY A 141 7.65 -56.18 6.58
CA GLY A 141 7.52 -54.87 7.21
C GLY A 141 6.34 -54.77 8.16
N GLU A 142 6.37 -53.71 8.97
CA GLU A 142 5.33 -53.39 9.96
C GLU A 142 5.02 -51.89 9.91
N VAL A 143 3.73 -51.55 9.95
CA VAL A 143 3.23 -50.18 10.08
C VAL A 143 2.38 -50.11 11.34
N GLY A 144 2.72 -49.17 12.22
CA GLY A 144 2.14 -49.11 13.56
C GLY A 144 2.59 -50.28 14.43
N LYS A 145 1.76 -50.66 15.40
CA LYS A 145 1.96 -51.87 16.20
C LYS A 145 0.69 -52.69 16.17
N VAL A 146 0.81 -53.91 15.65
CA VAL A 146 -0.33 -54.84 15.58
C VAL A 146 -0.58 -55.46 16.94
N GLY A 147 -1.85 -55.50 17.36
CA GLY A 147 -2.26 -56.07 18.64
C GLY A 147 -3.59 -56.81 18.57
N THR A 148 -3.85 -57.66 19.56
CA THR A 148 -5.14 -58.35 19.73
C THR A 148 -6.15 -57.54 20.55
N SER A 149 -5.72 -56.39 21.08
CA SER A 149 -6.53 -55.46 21.88
C SER A 149 -6.03 -54.04 21.69
N GLY A 150 -6.88 -53.05 22.00
CA GLY A 150 -6.54 -51.63 21.86
C GLY A 150 -5.37 -51.17 22.72
N GLU A 151 -5.07 -51.82 23.84
CA GLU A 151 -3.91 -51.50 24.69
C GLU A 151 -2.59 -51.94 24.06
N ASN A 152 -2.61 -53.00 23.25
CA ASN A 152 -1.43 -53.58 22.62
C ASN A 152 -1.27 -53.19 21.16
N SER A 153 -2.19 -52.39 20.63
CA SER A 153 -2.15 -51.87 19.27
C SER A 153 -1.82 -50.37 19.27
N LEU A 154 -0.91 -49.96 18.39
CA LEU A 154 -0.61 -48.54 18.17
C LEU A 154 -0.94 -48.18 16.72
N PRO A 155 -1.89 -47.25 16.49
CA PRO A 155 -2.24 -46.84 15.14
C PRO A 155 -1.14 -45.99 14.51
N TYR A 156 -0.92 -46.18 13.21
CA TYR A 156 -0.04 -45.37 12.39
C TYR A 156 -0.43 -45.47 10.92
N TYR A 157 -0.31 -44.37 10.17
CA TYR A 157 -0.42 -44.43 8.72
C TYR A 157 0.94 -44.23 8.07
N ASP A 158 1.39 -45.27 7.38
CA ASP A 158 2.57 -45.22 6.52
C ASP A 158 2.31 -46.03 5.23
N ILE A 159 3.14 -45.79 4.21
CA ILE A 159 3.14 -46.48 2.94
C ILE A 159 4.35 -47.41 2.92
N LEU A 160 4.15 -48.66 3.34
CA LEU A 160 5.19 -49.68 3.26
C LEU A 160 5.47 -50.02 1.79
N THR A 161 6.73 -49.93 1.40
CA THR A 161 7.23 -50.43 0.11
C THR A 161 8.29 -51.49 0.38
N THR A 162 8.09 -52.69 -0.16
CA THR A 162 9.03 -53.81 -0.04
C THR A 162 9.35 -54.40 -1.40
N TYR A 163 10.50 -55.05 -1.50
CA TYR A 163 10.95 -55.74 -2.71
C TYR A 163 11.28 -57.18 -2.36
N PHE A 164 10.91 -58.10 -3.24
CA PHE A 164 11.11 -59.53 -3.03
C PHE A 164 11.31 -60.23 -4.37
N THR A 165 12.03 -61.36 -4.32
CA THR A 165 12.19 -62.27 -5.46
C THR A 165 11.53 -63.58 -5.06
N PRO A 166 10.42 -63.97 -5.70
CA PRO A 166 9.68 -65.14 -5.29
C PRO A 166 10.45 -66.41 -5.64
N GLU A 167 10.47 -67.38 -4.72
CA GLU A 167 11.13 -68.67 -4.93
C GLU A 167 10.30 -69.59 -5.84
N ASN A 168 8.97 -69.42 -5.79
CA ASN A 168 7.99 -70.18 -6.57
C ASN A 168 7.12 -69.22 -7.40
N HIS A 169 6.39 -69.74 -8.39
CA HIS A 169 5.42 -68.95 -9.18
C HIS A 169 4.12 -68.63 -8.41
N GLU A 170 4.04 -68.97 -7.14
CA GLU A 170 2.95 -68.59 -6.24
C GLU A 170 3.54 -67.81 -5.06
N VAL A 171 2.96 -66.65 -4.78
CA VAL A 171 3.36 -65.76 -3.69
C VAL A 171 2.18 -65.55 -2.78
N GLU A 172 2.37 -65.83 -1.50
CA GLU A 172 1.38 -65.61 -0.47
C GLU A 172 1.62 -64.28 0.24
N LEU A 173 0.63 -63.40 0.19
CA LEU A 173 0.57 -62.19 0.99
C LEU A 173 -0.32 -62.42 2.21
N ILE A 174 0.25 -62.28 3.39
CA ILE A 174 -0.47 -62.31 4.67
C ILE A 174 -0.28 -60.96 5.34
N TYR A 175 -1.38 -60.27 5.64
CA TYR A 175 -1.38 -59.11 6.50
C TYR A 175 -2.00 -59.50 7.84
N HIS A 176 -1.22 -59.43 8.92
CA HIS A 176 -1.80 -59.37 10.27
C HIS A 176 -2.17 -57.93 10.55
N THR A 177 -3.45 -57.65 10.72
CA THR A 177 -3.95 -56.28 10.84
C THR A 177 -4.71 -56.09 12.14
N SER A 178 -4.70 -54.87 12.65
CA SER A 178 -5.56 -54.47 13.77
C SER A 178 -6.01 -53.03 13.63
N ASP A 179 -7.27 -52.78 13.97
CA ASP A 179 -7.82 -51.44 14.10
C ASP A 179 -8.72 -51.36 15.33
N PHE A 180 -8.31 -50.51 16.27
CA PHE A 180 -9.06 -50.23 17.50
C PHE A 180 -9.43 -48.76 17.64
N THR A 181 -9.21 -47.96 16.60
CA THR A 181 -9.44 -46.50 16.62
C THR A 181 -10.91 -46.12 16.45
N ALA A 182 -11.75 -47.08 16.05
CA ALA A 182 -13.20 -46.96 15.80
C ALA A 182 -13.61 -46.07 14.61
N GLN A 183 -12.64 -45.53 13.87
CA GLN A 183 -12.84 -44.42 12.93
C GLN A 183 -12.54 -44.82 11.48
N ASP A 184 -11.38 -45.42 11.22
CA ASP A 184 -10.89 -45.69 9.87
C ASP A 184 -10.70 -47.19 9.59
N CYS A 185 -11.80 -47.85 9.26
CA CYS A 185 -11.74 -49.23 8.76
C CYS A 185 -11.58 -49.25 7.23
N THR A 186 -10.63 -48.45 6.73
CA THR A 186 -10.38 -48.30 5.30
C THR A 186 -9.27 -49.24 4.88
N ILE A 187 -9.53 -50.03 3.84
CA ILE A 187 -8.55 -50.89 3.20
C ILE A 187 -8.52 -50.50 1.72
N VAL A 188 -7.38 -49.99 1.26
CA VAL A 188 -7.13 -49.65 -0.14
C VAL A 188 -6.13 -50.63 -0.71
N ALA A 189 -6.43 -51.16 -1.90
CA ALA A 189 -5.62 -52.21 -2.51
C ALA A 189 -4.15 -51.79 -2.66
N PRO A 190 -3.19 -52.64 -2.27
CA PRO A 190 -1.78 -52.44 -2.59
C PRO A 190 -1.54 -52.62 -4.09
N LYS A 191 -0.39 -52.15 -4.57
CA LYS A 191 0.07 -52.31 -5.96
C LYS A 191 1.27 -53.24 -6.02
N ILE A 192 1.29 -54.13 -7.01
CA ILE A 192 2.43 -54.99 -7.35
C ILE A 192 2.96 -54.66 -8.74
N GLY A 193 4.27 -54.73 -8.93
CA GLY A 193 4.91 -54.57 -10.23
C GLY A 193 6.37 -54.97 -10.18
N LEU A 194 7.10 -54.72 -11.26
CA LEU A 194 8.55 -54.88 -11.24
C LEU A 194 9.17 -53.92 -10.21
N ALA A 195 10.25 -54.34 -9.56
CA ALA A 195 10.94 -53.50 -8.56
C ALA A 195 11.32 -52.12 -9.14
N SER A 196 11.74 -52.07 -10.41
CA SER A 196 12.06 -50.81 -11.11
C SER A 196 10.84 -49.90 -11.34
N GLN A 197 9.66 -50.47 -11.57
CA GLN A 197 8.42 -49.71 -11.76
C GLN A 197 7.96 -49.09 -10.45
N ILE A 198 7.94 -49.89 -9.38
CA ILE A 198 7.54 -49.44 -8.04
C ILE A 198 8.53 -48.37 -7.54
N SER A 199 9.83 -48.62 -7.63
CA SER A 199 10.86 -47.65 -7.24
C SER A 199 10.73 -46.32 -8.00
N ARG A 200 10.44 -46.37 -9.31
CA ARG A 200 10.19 -45.18 -10.12
C ARG A 200 8.93 -44.42 -9.67
N GLU A 201 7.84 -45.10 -9.34
CA GLU A 201 6.62 -44.45 -8.81
C GLU A 201 6.92 -43.73 -7.48
N VAL A 202 7.65 -44.37 -6.57
CA VAL A 202 8.07 -43.76 -5.30
C VAL A 202 8.94 -42.53 -5.53
N GLN A 203 9.97 -42.63 -6.38
CA GLN A 203 10.88 -41.52 -6.67
C GLN A 203 10.16 -40.33 -7.32
N LEU A 204 9.23 -40.57 -8.24
CA LEU A 204 8.44 -39.52 -8.87
C LEU A 204 7.45 -38.87 -7.89
N GLY A 205 6.80 -39.67 -7.03
CA GLY A 205 5.93 -39.18 -5.97
C GLY A 205 6.68 -38.28 -4.98
N LEU A 206 7.81 -38.76 -4.47
CA LEU A 206 8.66 -38.01 -3.56
C LEU A 206 9.23 -36.74 -4.21
N GLY A 207 9.72 -36.86 -5.45
CA GLY A 207 10.24 -35.72 -6.20
C GLY A 207 9.19 -34.63 -6.42
N ARG A 208 7.95 -35.01 -6.73
CA ARG A 208 6.82 -34.09 -6.84
C ARG A 208 6.54 -33.39 -5.50
N ASP A 209 6.41 -34.15 -4.42
CA ASP A 209 6.02 -33.59 -3.11
C ASP A 209 7.09 -32.65 -2.55
N LEU A 210 8.39 -33.00 -2.69
CA LEU A 210 9.51 -32.15 -2.28
C LEU A 210 9.67 -30.90 -3.14
N PHE A 211 9.48 -31.02 -4.47
CA PHE A 211 9.51 -29.88 -5.37
C PHE A 211 8.42 -28.85 -5.00
N LEU A 212 7.20 -29.33 -4.76
CA LEU A 212 6.07 -28.47 -4.41
C LEU A 212 6.20 -27.89 -3.00
N PHE A 213 6.70 -28.66 -2.04
CA PHE A 213 7.09 -28.16 -0.74
C PHE A 213 8.07 -26.99 -0.87
N GLY A 214 9.17 -27.17 -1.62
CA GLY A 214 10.19 -26.14 -1.80
C GLY A 214 9.64 -24.87 -2.46
N MET A 215 8.85 -25.03 -3.54
CA MET A 215 8.19 -23.91 -4.21
C MET A 215 7.30 -23.11 -3.25
N LEU A 216 6.43 -23.79 -2.50
CA LEU A 216 5.48 -23.12 -1.60
C LEU A 216 6.16 -22.53 -0.37
N LEU A 217 7.21 -23.16 0.16
CA LEU A 217 8.01 -22.63 1.26
C LEU A 217 8.67 -21.30 0.85
N ILE A 218 9.35 -21.28 -0.31
CA ILE A 218 9.99 -20.07 -0.85
C ILE A 218 8.94 -18.97 -1.05
N MET A 219 7.79 -19.31 -1.66
CA MET A 219 6.70 -18.37 -1.88
C MET A 219 6.14 -17.81 -0.56
N GLY A 220 6.00 -18.66 0.47
CA GLY A 220 5.55 -18.27 1.79
C GLY A 220 6.50 -17.28 2.47
N ILE A 221 7.80 -17.59 2.48
CA ILE A 221 8.84 -16.72 3.05
C ILE A 221 8.93 -15.39 2.29
N TYR A 222 8.90 -15.44 0.95
CA TYR A 222 8.94 -14.25 0.10
C TYR A 222 7.80 -13.27 0.42
N HIS A 223 6.57 -13.77 0.55
CA HIS A 223 5.42 -12.93 0.87
C HIS A 223 5.43 -12.40 2.31
N PHE A 224 6.00 -13.15 3.25
CA PHE A 224 6.26 -12.64 4.59
C PHE A 224 7.28 -11.49 4.56
N GLY A 225 8.32 -11.60 3.74
CA GLY A 225 9.26 -10.53 3.45
C GLY A 225 8.56 -9.27 2.92
N LEU A 226 7.70 -9.42 1.90
CA LEU A 226 6.91 -8.29 1.36
C LEU A 226 6.00 -7.65 2.42
N TYR A 227 5.38 -8.46 3.29
CA TYR A 227 4.56 -7.95 4.39
C TYR A 227 5.39 -7.14 5.40
N MET A 228 6.58 -7.62 5.77
CA MET A 228 7.48 -6.89 6.68
C MET A 228 7.91 -5.54 6.10
N MET A 229 8.13 -5.46 4.78
CA MET A 229 8.46 -4.20 4.09
C MET A 229 7.26 -3.24 4.02
N ARG A 230 6.02 -3.77 3.97
CA ARG A 230 4.80 -2.96 3.85
C ARG A 230 3.64 -3.54 4.66
N THR A 231 3.67 -3.32 5.97
CA THR A 231 2.68 -3.85 6.92
C THR A 231 1.24 -3.32 6.72
N LYS A 232 1.08 -2.22 5.97
CA LYS A 232 -0.23 -1.68 5.57
C LYS A 232 -0.98 -2.60 4.61
N ASP A 233 -0.27 -3.34 3.76
CA ASP A 233 -0.89 -4.31 2.85
C ASP A 233 -0.90 -5.68 3.52
N ARG A 234 -2.10 -6.20 3.82
CA ARG A 234 -2.25 -7.49 4.51
C ARG A 234 -2.35 -8.67 3.54
N ALA A 235 -2.55 -8.46 2.24
CA ALA A 235 -2.70 -9.57 1.29
C ALA A 235 -1.47 -10.51 1.28
N PRO A 236 -0.21 -10.02 1.29
CA PRO A 236 0.97 -10.88 1.35
C PRO A 236 1.05 -11.73 2.64
N LEU A 237 0.60 -11.20 3.78
CA LEU A 237 0.58 -11.96 5.04
C LEU A 237 -0.31 -13.20 4.93
N TYR A 238 -1.56 -13.00 4.51
CA TYR A 238 -2.53 -14.09 4.38
C TYR A 238 -2.11 -15.13 3.34
N PHE A 239 -1.58 -14.67 2.20
CA PHE A 239 -1.06 -15.57 1.18
C PHE A 239 0.17 -16.34 1.64
N GLY A 240 1.10 -15.68 2.34
CA GLY A 240 2.28 -16.31 2.92
C GLY A 240 1.92 -17.41 3.92
N VAL A 241 0.96 -17.14 4.83
CA VAL A 241 0.45 -18.14 5.78
C VAL A 241 -0.19 -19.32 5.05
N PHE A 242 -1.00 -19.06 4.02
CA PHE A 242 -1.59 -20.12 3.18
C PHE A 242 -0.50 -21.00 2.55
N CYS A 243 0.51 -20.40 1.90
CA CYS A 243 1.61 -21.16 1.28
C CYS A 243 2.42 -21.99 2.29
N LEU A 244 2.73 -21.44 3.48
CA LEU A 244 3.48 -22.15 4.52
C LEU A 244 2.69 -23.33 5.12
N LEU A 245 1.39 -23.15 5.37
CA LEU A 245 0.56 -24.24 5.88
C LEU A 245 0.38 -25.33 4.84
N PHE A 246 0.25 -24.94 3.56
CA PHE A 246 0.10 -25.90 2.48
C PHE A 246 1.41 -26.65 2.17
N SER A 247 2.57 -25.98 2.29
CA SER A 247 3.86 -26.63 2.17
C SER A 247 4.05 -27.67 3.28
N LEU A 248 3.74 -27.31 4.53
CA LEU A 248 3.77 -28.26 5.65
C LEU A 248 2.84 -29.46 5.39
N ARG A 249 1.62 -29.21 4.88
CA ARG A 249 0.67 -30.26 4.54
C ARG A 249 1.20 -31.23 3.49
N MET A 250 1.96 -30.77 2.50
CA MET A 250 2.56 -31.65 1.48
C MET A 250 3.45 -32.72 2.09
N LEU A 251 4.22 -32.37 3.13
CA LEU A 251 5.10 -33.33 3.81
C LEU A 251 4.34 -34.29 4.73
N LEU A 252 3.14 -33.94 5.16
CA LEU A 252 2.33 -34.73 6.10
C LEU A 252 1.43 -35.75 5.40
N VAL A 253 0.83 -35.38 4.26
CA VAL A 253 -0.29 -36.14 3.67
C VAL A 253 0.11 -36.98 2.45
N GLY A 254 1.01 -36.49 1.59
CA GLY A 254 1.37 -37.14 0.32
C GLY A 254 2.15 -38.45 0.53
N GLU A 255 3.43 -38.45 0.19
CA GLU A 255 4.36 -39.56 0.48
C GLU A 255 4.72 -39.70 1.97
N ARG A 256 4.02 -38.97 2.86
CA ARG A 256 4.22 -38.97 4.33
C ARG A 256 5.69 -38.81 4.73
N PHE A 257 6.39 -37.93 4.01
CA PHE A 257 7.82 -37.70 4.21
C PHE A 257 8.15 -37.31 5.65
N LEU A 258 7.40 -36.38 6.26
CA LEU A 258 7.71 -35.90 7.60
C LEU A 258 7.46 -36.96 8.69
N PRO A 259 6.31 -37.67 8.74
CA PRO A 259 6.11 -38.77 9.69
C PRO A 259 7.18 -39.88 9.59
N ASN A 260 7.76 -40.12 8.42
CA ASN A 260 8.75 -41.18 8.24
C ASN A 260 10.16 -40.80 8.69
N HIS A 261 10.45 -39.51 8.75
CA HIS A 261 11.76 -38.99 9.17
C HIS A 261 11.74 -38.35 10.56
N VAL A 262 10.57 -37.95 11.04
CA VAL A 262 10.36 -37.38 12.36
C VAL A 262 9.37 -38.29 13.08
N HIS A 263 9.77 -38.89 14.20
CA HIS A 263 8.96 -39.81 15.01
C HIS A 263 7.75 -39.10 15.68
N LEU A 264 6.80 -38.62 14.87
CA LEU A 264 5.56 -38.00 15.30
C LEU A 264 4.53 -39.08 15.59
N SER A 265 3.85 -39.01 16.73
CA SER A 265 2.72 -39.92 16.97
C SER A 265 1.57 -39.66 15.99
N PHE A 266 0.79 -40.71 15.71
CA PHE A 266 -0.39 -40.67 14.86
C PHE A 266 -1.33 -39.49 15.15
N PHE A 267 -1.67 -39.31 16.43
CA PHE A 267 -2.57 -38.26 16.88
C PHE A 267 -1.98 -36.85 16.72
N VAL A 268 -0.67 -36.70 16.77
CA VAL A 268 -0.01 -35.39 16.65
C VAL A 268 0.01 -34.94 15.20
N TYR A 269 0.56 -35.75 14.29
CA TYR A 269 0.64 -35.32 12.89
C TYR A 269 -0.75 -35.20 12.26
N GLY A 270 -1.71 -36.06 12.64
CA GLY A 270 -3.11 -35.95 12.21
C GLY A 270 -3.72 -34.60 12.60
N ARG A 271 -3.56 -34.18 13.87
CA ARG A 271 -4.02 -32.85 14.32
C ARG A 271 -3.35 -31.70 13.58
N ILE A 272 -2.04 -31.78 13.33
CA ILE A 272 -1.33 -30.77 12.53
C ILE A 272 -1.92 -30.71 11.11
N ALA A 273 -2.22 -31.86 10.51
CA ALA A 273 -2.83 -31.93 9.19
C ALA A 273 -4.22 -31.28 9.15
N TYR A 274 -5.11 -31.51 10.15
CA TYR A 274 -6.41 -30.81 10.21
C TYR A 274 -6.25 -29.31 10.48
N LEU A 275 -5.36 -28.92 11.40
CA LEU A 275 -5.12 -27.52 11.72
C LEU A 275 -4.64 -26.73 10.49
N SER A 276 -3.80 -27.35 9.64
CA SER A 276 -3.36 -26.75 8.38
C SER A 276 -4.53 -26.44 7.43
N VAL A 277 -5.60 -27.25 7.44
CA VAL A 277 -6.80 -27.04 6.63
C VAL A 277 -7.65 -25.91 7.21
N PHE A 278 -7.90 -25.92 8.51
CA PHE A 278 -8.74 -24.91 9.17
C PHE A 278 -8.12 -23.51 9.06
N VAL A 279 -6.85 -23.39 9.44
CA VAL A 279 -6.14 -22.11 9.38
C VAL A 279 -5.83 -21.73 7.94
N GLY A 280 -5.47 -22.69 7.08
CA GLY A 280 -5.17 -22.45 5.67
C GLY A 280 -6.36 -21.92 4.89
N PHE A 281 -7.55 -22.46 5.11
CA PHE A 281 -8.77 -21.96 4.45
C PHE A 281 -9.14 -20.55 4.92
N ALA A 282 -9.03 -20.27 6.23
CA ALA A 282 -9.21 -18.92 6.74
C ALA A 282 -8.19 -17.94 6.12
N ALA A 283 -6.95 -18.38 5.94
CA ALA A 283 -5.90 -17.61 5.30
C ALA A 283 -6.22 -17.31 3.82
N LEU A 284 -6.72 -18.29 3.07
CA LEU A 284 -7.16 -18.12 1.69
C LEU A 284 -8.29 -17.09 1.57
N CYS A 285 -9.32 -17.15 2.43
CA CYS A 285 -10.40 -16.18 2.46
C CYS A 285 -9.90 -14.76 2.78
N GLY A 286 -8.97 -14.64 3.75
CA GLY A 286 -8.34 -13.38 4.09
C GLY A 286 -7.55 -12.80 2.91
N PHE A 287 -6.79 -13.63 2.20
CA PHE A 287 -6.08 -13.23 1.00
C PHE A 287 -7.04 -12.67 -0.06
N LEU A 288 -8.13 -13.39 -0.39
CA LEU A 288 -9.09 -12.93 -1.39
C LEU A 288 -9.68 -11.54 -1.06
N TYR A 289 -10.00 -11.30 0.22
CA TYR A 289 -10.54 -10.02 0.67
C TYR A 289 -9.55 -8.86 0.56
N TYR A 290 -8.29 -9.06 0.97
CA TYR A 290 -7.29 -7.98 0.93
C TYR A 290 -6.63 -7.82 -0.45
N ALA A 291 -6.64 -8.85 -1.28
CA ALA A 291 -6.08 -8.78 -2.64
C ALA A 291 -6.99 -7.97 -3.58
N LEU A 292 -8.31 -8.19 -3.48
CA LEU A 292 -9.33 -7.59 -4.35
C LEU A 292 -10.16 -6.56 -3.58
N ASP A 293 -9.69 -5.32 -3.63
CA ASP A 293 -10.25 -4.18 -2.91
C ASP A 293 -11.75 -3.98 -3.20
N GLY A 294 -12.58 -4.03 -2.15
CA GLY A 294 -14.02 -3.76 -2.23
C GLY A 294 -14.89 -4.90 -2.79
N LEU A 295 -14.30 -5.99 -3.30
CA LEU A 295 -15.08 -7.06 -3.92
C LEU A 295 -15.79 -7.97 -2.89
N PHE A 296 -15.13 -8.23 -1.76
CA PHE A 296 -15.62 -9.12 -0.71
C PHE A 296 -16.13 -8.33 0.49
N ALA A 297 -17.22 -8.80 1.11
CA ALA A 297 -17.75 -8.19 2.31
C ALA A 297 -16.88 -8.49 3.54
N LYS A 298 -16.82 -7.57 4.52
CA LYS A 298 -16.05 -7.77 5.77
C LYS A 298 -16.49 -9.00 6.57
N TRP A 299 -17.77 -9.38 6.49
CA TRP A 299 -18.28 -10.55 7.20
C TRP A 299 -17.65 -11.85 6.69
N PHE A 300 -17.30 -11.92 5.40
CA PHE A 300 -16.72 -13.12 4.77
C PHE A 300 -15.44 -13.56 5.49
N VAL A 301 -14.52 -12.63 5.72
CA VAL A 301 -13.26 -12.90 6.44
C VAL A 301 -13.51 -13.13 7.93
N LYS A 302 -14.43 -12.38 8.54
CA LYS A 302 -14.74 -12.59 9.96
C LYS A 302 -15.26 -13.99 10.22
N ILE A 303 -16.19 -14.47 9.39
CA ILE A 303 -16.73 -15.83 9.51
C ILE A 303 -15.63 -16.86 9.26
N SER A 304 -14.83 -16.72 8.19
CA SER A 304 -13.77 -17.70 7.91
C SER A 304 -12.73 -17.80 9.03
N VAL A 305 -12.34 -16.66 9.62
CA VAL A 305 -11.41 -16.63 10.77
C VAL A 305 -12.05 -17.23 12.03
N VAL A 306 -13.30 -16.89 12.34
CA VAL A 306 -14.01 -17.46 13.49
C VAL A 306 -14.13 -18.98 13.35
N LEU A 307 -14.51 -19.49 12.17
CA LEU A 307 -14.56 -20.92 11.90
C LEU A 307 -13.17 -21.56 12.05
N GLY A 308 -12.14 -20.96 11.45
CA GLY A 308 -10.77 -21.48 11.53
C GLY A 308 -10.25 -21.58 12.97
N VAL A 309 -10.49 -20.55 13.78
CA VAL A 309 -10.08 -20.53 15.21
C VAL A 309 -10.92 -21.50 16.04
N LEU A 310 -12.24 -21.49 15.88
CA LEU A 310 -13.14 -22.37 16.62
C LEU A 310 -12.82 -23.85 16.36
N PHE A 311 -12.75 -24.26 15.10
CA PHE A 311 -12.47 -25.64 14.72
C PHE A 311 -11.02 -26.02 15.02
N GLY A 312 -10.08 -25.07 14.85
CA GLY A 312 -8.69 -25.23 15.27
C GLY A 312 -8.51 -25.44 16.78
N PHE A 313 -9.35 -24.81 17.61
CA PHE A 313 -9.35 -25.06 19.06
C PHE A 313 -10.04 -26.40 19.39
N LEU A 314 -11.18 -26.69 18.77
CA LEU A 314 -11.92 -27.93 18.99
C LEU A 314 -11.06 -29.16 18.70
N ILE A 315 -10.33 -29.20 17.59
CA ILE A 315 -9.50 -30.37 17.20
C ILE A 315 -8.37 -30.70 18.19
N LEU A 316 -7.94 -29.71 18.99
CA LEU A 316 -6.92 -29.94 20.03
C LEU A 316 -7.48 -30.67 21.25
N TRP A 317 -8.77 -30.51 21.53
CA TRP A 317 -9.41 -31.02 22.75
C TRP A 317 -10.36 -32.20 22.52
N ILE A 318 -10.98 -32.30 21.35
CA ILE A 318 -11.88 -33.43 21.07
C ILE A 318 -11.10 -34.75 20.95
N PRO A 319 -11.72 -35.87 21.36
CA PRO A 319 -11.23 -37.21 21.04
C PRO A 319 -11.00 -37.36 19.53
N TYR A 320 -9.84 -37.92 19.15
CA TYR A 320 -9.45 -38.01 17.73
C TYR A 320 -10.46 -38.79 16.88
N ASN A 321 -11.14 -39.79 17.48
CA ASN A 321 -12.23 -40.56 16.88
C ASN A 321 -13.44 -39.71 16.39
N THR A 322 -13.50 -38.42 16.74
CA THR A 322 -14.54 -37.47 16.30
C THR A 322 -14.01 -36.42 15.31
N ALA A 323 -12.72 -36.45 14.97
CA ALA A 323 -12.05 -35.46 14.14
C ALA A 323 -12.60 -35.38 12.70
N ASP A 324 -12.94 -36.52 12.09
CA ASP A 324 -13.45 -36.51 10.71
C ASP A 324 -14.84 -35.92 10.61
N TRP A 325 -15.70 -36.17 11.60
CA TRP A 325 -17.01 -35.54 11.66
C TRP A 325 -16.86 -34.02 11.79
N LEU A 326 -15.93 -33.55 12.63
CA LEU A 326 -15.59 -32.14 12.73
C LEU A 326 -15.10 -31.57 11.38
N LEU A 327 -14.26 -32.32 10.64
CA LEU A 327 -13.79 -31.92 9.32
C LEU A 327 -14.95 -31.82 8.31
N ILE A 328 -15.91 -32.76 8.30
CA ILE A 328 -17.07 -32.73 7.40
C ILE A 328 -17.93 -31.49 7.67
N VAL A 329 -18.22 -31.19 8.94
CA VAL A 329 -18.98 -29.99 9.31
C VAL A 329 -18.24 -28.72 8.87
N TYR A 330 -16.93 -28.66 9.05
CA TYR A 330 -16.10 -27.57 8.56
C TYR A 330 -16.13 -27.46 7.03
N ALA A 331 -16.06 -28.59 6.33
CA ALA A 331 -16.05 -28.65 4.87
C ALA A 331 -17.36 -28.13 4.28
N VAL A 332 -18.52 -28.41 4.90
CA VAL A 332 -19.81 -27.85 4.48
C VAL A 332 -19.82 -26.32 4.62
N ALA A 333 -19.36 -25.79 5.75
CA ALA A 333 -19.26 -24.34 5.93
C ALA A 333 -18.27 -23.69 4.96
N GLY A 334 -17.12 -24.34 4.74
CA GLY A 334 -16.10 -23.93 3.77
C GLY A 334 -16.62 -23.94 2.34
N PHE A 335 -17.42 -24.93 1.97
CA PHE A 335 -18.04 -25.03 0.64
C PHE A 335 -18.97 -23.85 0.38
N LEU A 336 -19.82 -23.47 1.35
CA LEU A 336 -20.70 -22.29 1.21
C LEU A 336 -19.90 -20.99 1.02
N LEU A 337 -18.81 -20.81 1.78
CA LEU A 337 -17.91 -19.67 1.62
C LEU A 337 -17.20 -19.68 0.26
N LEU A 338 -16.84 -20.87 -0.23
CA LEU A 338 -16.20 -21.04 -1.53
C LEU A 338 -17.17 -20.72 -2.68
N CYS A 339 -18.43 -21.15 -2.60
CA CYS A 339 -19.47 -20.77 -3.55
C CYS A 339 -19.68 -19.26 -3.58
N TYR A 340 -19.79 -18.62 -2.41
CA TYR A 340 -19.84 -17.16 -2.31
C TYR A 340 -18.62 -16.50 -2.96
N ALA A 341 -17.42 -17.03 -2.72
CA ALA A 341 -16.20 -16.49 -3.30
C ALA A 341 -16.17 -16.59 -4.82
N ILE A 342 -16.57 -17.72 -5.40
CA ILE A 342 -16.69 -17.87 -6.86
C ILE A 342 -17.68 -16.87 -7.43
N ILE A 343 -18.87 -16.73 -6.83
CA ILE A 343 -19.89 -15.79 -7.29
C ILE A 343 -19.34 -14.36 -7.27
N ARG A 344 -18.69 -13.93 -6.19
CA ARG A 344 -18.10 -12.59 -6.10
C ARG A 344 -16.94 -12.40 -7.07
N LEU A 345 -16.10 -13.40 -7.30
CA LEU A 345 -15.04 -13.34 -8.32
C LEU A 345 -15.62 -13.16 -9.72
N VAL A 346 -16.68 -13.90 -10.07
CA VAL A 346 -17.39 -13.74 -11.35
C VAL A 346 -17.99 -12.33 -11.47
N VAL A 347 -18.67 -11.84 -10.43
CA VAL A 347 -19.19 -10.46 -10.40
C VAL A 347 -18.06 -9.45 -10.57
N GLY A 348 -16.91 -9.64 -9.90
CA GLY A 348 -15.75 -8.76 -10.05
C GLY A 348 -15.19 -8.74 -11.46
N VAL A 349 -15.22 -9.87 -12.18
CA VAL A 349 -14.85 -9.91 -13.59
C VAL A 349 -15.83 -9.12 -14.45
N LEU A 350 -17.14 -9.27 -14.21
CA LEU A 350 -18.19 -8.57 -14.93
C LEU A 350 -18.18 -7.05 -14.66
N GLU A 351 -17.86 -6.64 -13.44
CA GLU A 351 -17.71 -5.23 -13.02
C GLU A 351 -16.35 -4.62 -13.43
N GLY A 352 -15.44 -5.41 -14.02
CA GLY A 352 -14.14 -4.93 -14.46
C GLY A 352 -13.14 -4.64 -13.33
N VAL A 353 -13.32 -5.28 -12.16
CA VAL A 353 -12.39 -5.16 -11.02
C VAL A 353 -11.00 -5.63 -11.45
N PRO A 354 -9.94 -4.80 -11.25
CA PRO A 354 -8.59 -5.15 -11.65
C PRO A 354 -8.15 -6.50 -11.07
N PHE A 355 -7.57 -7.34 -11.93
CA PHE A 355 -7.02 -8.67 -11.62
C PHE A 355 -8.02 -9.74 -11.16
N ALA A 356 -9.31 -9.44 -10.98
CA ALA A 356 -10.31 -10.43 -10.58
C ALA A 356 -10.38 -11.64 -11.54
N ASN A 357 -10.13 -11.41 -12.84
CA ASN A 357 -10.08 -12.47 -13.86
C ASN A 357 -8.91 -13.45 -13.66
N ILE A 358 -7.74 -12.95 -13.27
CA ILE A 358 -6.55 -13.77 -13.02
C ILE A 358 -6.74 -14.58 -11.73
N VAL A 359 -7.30 -13.94 -10.70
CA VAL A 359 -7.63 -14.62 -9.43
C VAL A 359 -8.68 -15.71 -9.67
N LEU A 360 -9.74 -15.41 -10.43
CA LEU A 360 -10.78 -16.39 -10.79
C LEU A 360 -10.19 -17.60 -11.53
N LEU A 361 -9.29 -17.38 -12.49
CA LEU A 361 -8.64 -18.46 -13.24
C LEU A 361 -7.88 -19.41 -12.32
N GLY A 362 -7.02 -18.87 -11.45
CA GLY A 362 -6.27 -19.67 -10.47
C GLY A 362 -7.19 -20.41 -9.51
N PHE A 363 -8.23 -19.74 -9.02
CA PHE A 363 -9.19 -20.29 -8.08
C PHE A 363 -10.05 -21.41 -8.72
N THR A 364 -10.39 -21.28 -10.00
CA THR A 364 -11.14 -22.30 -10.75
C THR A 364 -10.32 -23.55 -10.92
N PHE A 365 -9.04 -23.42 -11.29
CA PHE A 365 -8.14 -24.56 -11.45
C PHE A 365 -7.92 -25.28 -10.10
N LEU A 366 -7.73 -24.52 -9.02
CA LEU A 366 -7.67 -25.05 -7.66
C LEU A 366 -8.96 -25.81 -7.31
N GLY A 367 -10.12 -25.23 -7.58
CA GLY A 367 -11.43 -25.86 -7.33
C GLY A 367 -11.62 -27.18 -8.10
N ILE A 368 -11.25 -27.23 -9.38
CA ILE A 368 -11.33 -28.47 -10.19
C ILE A 368 -10.45 -29.57 -9.59
N THR A 369 -9.21 -29.26 -9.22
CA THR A 369 -8.31 -30.25 -8.62
C THR A 369 -8.79 -30.71 -7.24
N PHE A 370 -9.38 -29.81 -6.45
CA PHE A 370 -9.97 -30.16 -5.17
C PHE A 370 -11.18 -31.08 -5.32
N ILE A 371 -12.07 -30.81 -6.29
CA ILE A 371 -13.22 -31.67 -6.59
C ILE A 371 -12.76 -33.06 -7.05
N ASN A 372 -11.76 -33.12 -7.93
CA ASN A 372 -11.18 -34.41 -8.37
C ASN A 372 -10.68 -35.24 -7.19
N ASP A 373 -9.89 -34.62 -6.31
CA ASP A 373 -9.30 -35.32 -5.17
C ASP A 373 -10.33 -35.65 -4.09
N PHE A 374 -11.38 -34.84 -3.96
CA PHE A 374 -12.53 -35.15 -3.10
C PHE A 374 -13.31 -36.37 -3.62
N ILE A 375 -13.57 -36.43 -4.93
CA ILE A 375 -14.19 -37.61 -5.56
C ILE A 375 -13.30 -38.84 -5.38
N TYR A 376 -11.99 -38.71 -5.56
CA TYR A 376 -11.02 -39.76 -5.31
C TYR A 376 -11.11 -40.28 -3.86
N GLN A 377 -11.19 -39.36 -2.89
CA GLN A 377 -11.23 -39.72 -1.48
C GLN A 377 -12.52 -40.48 -1.12
N ILE A 378 -13.65 -40.14 -1.76
CA ILE A 378 -14.92 -40.87 -1.59
C ILE A 378 -14.92 -42.22 -2.33
N THR A 379 -14.38 -42.25 -3.55
CA THR A 379 -14.42 -43.46 -4.41
C THR A 379 -13.33 -44.47 -4.09
N LEU A 380 -12.33 -44.09 -3.27
CA LEU A 380 -11.12 -44.88 -2.98
C LEU A 380 -10.42 -45.36 -4.26
N ALA A 381 -10.54 -44.60 -5.35
CA ALA A 381 -9.84 -44.90 -6.59
C ALA A 381 -8.32 -44.90 -6.38
N ASN A 382 -7.54 -45.49 -7.27
CA ASN A 382 -6.07 -45.52 -7.20
C ASN A 382 -5.41 -44.47 -8.14
N THR A 383 -6.00 -43.28 -8.26
CA THR A 383 -5.45 -42.18 -9.07
C THR A 383 -4.53 -41.24 -8.27
N PRO A 384 -3.55 -40.57 -8.89
CA PRO A 384 -2.68 -39.63 -8.18
C PRO A 384 -3.42 -38.33 -7.83
N SER A 385 -3.13 -37.76 -6.66
CA SER A 385 -3.67 -36.47 -6.20
C SER A 385 -3.28 -35.32 -7.15
N LEU A 386 -4.28 -34.52 -7.54
CA LEU A 386 -4.14 -33.37 -8.43
C LEU A 386 -4.10 -32.02 -7.69
N ILE A 387 -4.55 -31.97 -6.44
CA ILE A 387 -4.52 -30.77 -5.58
C ILE A 387 -3.16 -30.03 -5.61
N PRO A 388 -1.99 -30.71 -5.57
CA PRO A 388 -0.70 -30.02 -5.57
C PRO A 388 -0.48 -29.15 -6.83
N PHE A 389 -1.02 -29.57 -7.98
CA PHE A 389 -0.98 -28.79 -9.22
C PHE A 389 -1.96 -27.62 -9.20
N GLY A 390 -3.14 -27.85 -8.63
CA GLY A 390 -4.13 -26.80 -8.34
C GLY A 390 -3.53 -25.63 -7.60
N VAL A 391 -2.83 -25.94 -6.49
CA VAL A 391 -2.18 -24.93 -5.67
C VAL A 391 -0.99 -24.29 -6.39
N SER A 392 -0.26 -25.03 -7.23
CA SER A 392 0.83 -24.45 -8.03
C SER A 392 0.34 -23.39 -9.01
N VAL A 393 -0.69 -23.72 -9.81
CA VAL A 393 -1.31 -22.78 -10.76
C VAL A 393 -1.92 -21.59 -10.01
N PHE A 394 -2.62 -21.85 -8.91
CA PHE A 394 -3.12 -20.78 -8.05
C PHE A 394 -1.98 -19.88 -7.55
N THR A 395 -0.89 -20.47 -7.06
CA THR A 395 0.25 -19.73 -6.51
C THR A 395 0.92 -18.85 -7.55
N PHE A 396 1.15 -19.36 -8.76
CA PHE A 396 1.72 -18.57 -9.86
C PHE A 396 0.80 -17.45 -10.33
N THR A 397 -0.50 -17.73 -10.48
CA THR A 397 -1.48 -16.70 -10.88
C THR A 397 -1.57 -15.58 -9.83
N GLN A 398 -1.50 -15.92 -8.54
CA GLN A 398 -1.48 -14.93 -7.46
C GLN A 398 -0.17 -14.13 -7.42
N ALA A 399 0.98 -14.80 -7.57
CA ALA A 399 2.29 -14.15 -7.63
C ALA A 399 2.35 -13.12 -8.77
N TYR A 400 1.84 -13.49 -9.95
CA TYR A 400 1.73 -12.60 -11.09
C TYR A 400 0.78 -11.43 -10.81
N SER A 401 -0.42 -11.71 -10.31
CA SER A 401 -1.44 -10.68 -9.98
C SER A 401 -0.86 -9.63 -9.04
N LEU A 402 -0.20 -10.07 -7.96
CA LEU A 402 0.39 -9.17 -6.97
C LEU A 402 1.57 -8.38 -7.56
N SER A 403 2.46 -9.04 -8.30
CA SER A 403 3.60 -8.38 -8.98
C SER A 403 3.14 -7.32 -9.98
N ALA A 404 2.08 -7.61 -10.74
CA ALA A 404 1.47 -6.68 -11.67
C ALA A 404 0.79 -5.50 -10.95
N LYS A 405 0.12 -5.75 -9.80
CA LYS A 405 -0.43 -4.68 -8.94
C LYS A 405 0.67 -3.75 -8.44
N PHE A 406 1.81 -4.30 -8.01
CA PHE A 406 2.98 -3.49 -7.60
C PHE A 406 3.57 -2.69 -8.76
N SER A 407 3.78 -3.32 -9.91
CA SER A 407 4.32 -2.66 -11.11
C SER A 407 3.44 -1.48 -11.54
N ASN A 408 2.11 -1.68 -11.62
CA ASN A 408 1.18 -0.61 -11.97
C ASN A 408 1.17 0.53 -10.91
N ALA A 409 1.25 0.19 -9.63
CA ALA A 409 1.32 1.19 -8.57
C ALA A 409 2.64 1.99 -8.61
N TYR A 410 3.75 1.33 -8.95
CA TYR A 410 5.05 1.97 -9.11
C TYR A 410 5.06 2.95 -10.29
N THR A 411 4.57 2.54 -11.46
CA THR A 411 4.45 3.43 -12.64
C THR A 411 3.56 4.64 -12.34
N ARG A 412 2.47 4.46 -11.57
CA ARG A 412 1.61 5.58 -11.17
C ARG A 412 2.30 6.53 -10.18
N ALA A 413 3.11 6.01 -9.27
CA ALA A 413 3.90 6.82 -8.35
C ALA A 413 4.96 7.64 -9.09
N GLU A 414 5.62 7.04 -10.09
CA GLU A 414 6.57 7.72 -10.96
C GLU A 414 5.90 8.85 -11.77
N GLN A 415 4.74 8.57 -12.36
CA GLN A 415 3.96 9.60 -13.07
C GLN A 415 3.55 10.76 -12.15
N LEU A 416 3.04 10.47 -10.95
CA LEU A 416 2.68 11.51 -9.98
C LEU A 416 3.91 12.31 -9.51
N ALA A 417 5.09 11.69 -9.44
CA ALA A 417 6.32 12.39 -9.07
C ALA A 417 6.74 13.40 -10.16
N GLU A 418 6.64 13.03 -11.43
CA GLU A 418 6.90 13.94 -12.55
C GLU A 418 5.85 15.06 -12.65
N GLU A 419 4.56 14.75 -12.46
CA GLU A 419 3.49 15.76 -12.39
C GLU A 419 3.73 16.76 -11.24
N ASN A 420 4.08 16.27 -10.04
CA ASN A 420 4.41 17.14 -8.91
C ASN A 420 5.63 18.03 -9.17
N LYS A 421 6.65 17.49 -9.85
CA LYS A 421 7.85 18.25 -10.21
C LYS A 421 7.53 19.36 -11.22
N ALA A 422 6.65 19.10 -12.19
CA ALA A 422 6.17 20.10 -13.13
C ALA A 422 5.40 21.22 -12.41
N ILE A 423 4.45 20.88 -11.54
CA ILE A 423 3.69 21.84 -10.74
C ILE A 423 4.60 22.70 -9.86
N LEU A 424 5.61 22.09 -9.21
CA LEU A 424 6.59 22.83 -8.40
C LEU A 424 7.42 23.82 -9.23
N SER A 425 7.73 23.47 -10.48
CA SER A 425 8.46 24.38 -11.39
C SER A 425 7.60 25.57 -11.80
N GLU A 426 6.32 25.34 -12.09
CA GLU A 426 5.36 26.39 -12.43
C GLU A 426 5.11 27.32 -11.24
N LEU A 427 4.92 26.77 -10.04
CA LEU A 427 4.77 27.55 -8.81
C LEU A 427 5.99 28.44 -8.54
N LYS A 428 7.20 27.92 -8.76
CA LYS A 428 8.44 28.71 -8.62
C LYS A 428 8.49 29.87 -9.62
N LEU A 429 8.11 29.62 -10.87
CA LEU A 429 8.06 30.67 -11.89
C LEU A 429 7.01 31.74 -11.53
N MET A 430 5.83 31.32 -11.10
CA MET A 430 4.75 32.20 -10.66
C MET A 430 5.18 33.07 -9.48
N ASN A 431 5.84 32.48 -8.47
CA ASN A 431 6.39 33.23 -7.34
C ASN A 431 7.44 34.24 -7.77
N SER A 432 8.39 33.87 -8.64
CA SER A 432 9.39 34.81 -9.15
C SER A 432 8.76 35.98 -9.92
N ASN A 433 7.71 35.71 -10.70
CA ASN A 433 6.97 36.75 -11.42
C ASN A 433 6.21 37.66 -10.46
N LEU A 434 5.56 37.09 -9.44
CA LEU A 434 4.89 37.85 -8.38
C LEU A 434 5.87 38.73 -7.60
N GLU A 435 7.05 38.21 -7.23
CA GLU A 435 8.10 38.98 -6.57
C GLU A 435 8.56 40.16 -7.44
N SER A 436 8.77 39.93 -8.73
CA SER A 436 9.12 40.99 -9.68
C SER A 436 8.02 42.05 -9.78
N LEU A 437 6.76 41.62 -9.89
CA LEU A 437 5.62 42.53 -9.98
C LEU A 437 5.42 43.33 -8.70
N VAL A 438 5.55 42.69 -7.53
CA VAL A 438 5.48 43.35 -6.23
C VAL A 438 6.58 44.41 -6.11
N LYS A 439 7.80 44.08 -6.52
CA LYS A 439 8.93 45.03 -6.51
C LYS A 439 8.68 46.23 -7.42
N GLU A 440 8.19 45.98 -8.64
CA GLU A 440 7.82 47.04 -9.59
C GLU A 440 6.74 47.96 -9.00
N ARG A 441 5.65 47.38 -8.48
CA ARG A 441 4.56 48.15 -7.87
C ARG A 441 4.98 48.94 -6.65
N THR A 442 5.88 48.39 -5.84
CA THR A 442 6.42 49.08 -4.66
C THR A 442 7.24 50.29 -5.10
N SER A 443 8.09 50.15 -6.13
CA SER A 443 8.88 51.27 -6.67
C SER A 443 7.99 52.36 -7.28
N ASP A 444 6.92 52.00 -7.99
CA ASP A 444 5.99 52.99 -8.54
C ASP A 444 5.27 53.76 -7.44
N LEU A 445 4.87 53.05 -6.37
CA LEU A 445 4.21 53.65 -5.22
C LEU A 445 5.14 54.62 -4.48
N GLU A 446 6.42 54.26 -4.28
CA GLU A 446 7.42 55.13 -3.66
C GLU A 446 7.63 56.42 -4.47
N LYS A 447 7.73 56.33 -5.79
CA LYS A 447 7.85 57.52 -6.66
C LYS A 447 6.62 58.42 -6.57
N ALA A 448 5.42 57.83 -6.64
CA ALA A 448 4.18 58.58 -6.53
C ALA A 448 4.03 59.28 -5.17
N LEU A 449 4.49 58.63 -4.09
CA LEU A 449 4.55 59.23 -2.75
C LEU A 449 5.52 60.42 -2.71
N GLU A 450 6.72 60.28 -3.29
CA GLU A 450 7.70 61.37 -3.35
C GLU A 450 7.17 62.57 -4.16
N GLU A 451 6.58 62.33 -5.33
CA GLU A 451 5.96 63.37 -6.15
C GLU A 451 4.82 64.09 -5.41
N MET A 452 3.96 63.35 -4.71
CA MET A 452 2.90 63.92 -3.88
C MET A 452 3.46 64.77 -2.74
N GLU A 453 4.54 64.34 -2.08
CA GLU A 453 5.17 65.13 -1.01
C GLU A 453 5.73 66.46 -1.52
N VAL A 454 6.40 66.46 -2.68
CA VAL A 454 6.97 67.67 -3.28
C VAL A 454 5.86 68.67 -3.66
N MET A 455 4.78 68.19 -4.29
CA MET A 455 3.63 69.02 -4.64
C MET A 455 2.91 69.58 -3.40
N SER A 456 2.89 68.86 -2.29
CA SER A 456 2.24 69.31 -1.05
C SER A 456 3.06 70.37 -0.27
N LYS A 457 4.37 70.50 -0.53
CA LYS A 457 5.30 71.34 0.25
C LYS A 457 5.64 72.69 -0.42
N THR A 458 5.34 72.89 -1.70
CA THR A 458 5.68 74.10 -2.45
C THR A 458 4.43 74.81 -2.99
N ASP A 459 4.53 76.11 -3.23
CA ASP A 459 3.51 76.89 -3.93
C ASP A 459 3.57 76.62 -5.44
N TYR A 460 2.42 76.36 -6.07
CA TYR A 460 2.37 75.89 -7.45
C TYR A 460 2.89 76.94 -8.46
N LEU A 461 2.71 78.24 -8.16
CA LEU A 461 3.06 79.36 -9.02
C LEU A 461 4.51 79.82 -8.79
N THR A 462 4.87 80.16 -7.55
CA THR A 462 6.17 80.77 -7.23
C THR A 462 7.27 79.74 -6.97
N LYS A 463 6.92 78.45 -6.82
CA LYS A 463 7.82 77.36 -6.40
C LYS A 463 8.53 77.57 -5.06
N LEU A 464 8.16 78.61 -4.32
CA LEU A 464 8.62 78.82 -2.95
C LEU A 464 7.96 77.80 -2.00
N PRO A 465 8.53 77.58 -0.81
CA PRO A 465 7.82 76.94 0.30
C PRO A 465 6.40 77.52 0.45
N ASN A 466 5.38 76.67 0.47
CA ASN A 466 4.04 77.13 0.80
C ASN A 466 3.91 77.35 2.31
N ARG A 467 2.78 77.96 2.72
CA ARG A 467 2.45 78.21 4.13
C ARG A 467 2.72 77.00 5.05
N ARG A 468 2.42 75.77 4.61
CA ARG A 468 2.64 74.56 5.40
C ARG A 468 4.13 74.28 5.64
N LEU A 469 4.97 74.33 4.58
CA LEU A 469 6.41 74.08 4.71
C LEU A 469 7.11 75.20 5.50
N VAL A 470 6.67 76.45 5.35
CA VAL A 470 7.21 77.59 6.11
C VAL A 470 7.03 77.39 7.61
N LEU A 471 5.82 77.01 8.04
CA LEU A 471 5.52 76.74 9.45
C LEU A 471 6.39 75.61 10.03
N VAL A 472 6.62 74.54 9.26
CA VAL A 472 7.49 73.44 9.67
C VAL A 472 8.93 73.94 9.89
N LYS A 473 9.48 74.71 8.95
CA LYS A 473 10.83 75.27 9.07
C LYS A 473 10.97 76.24 10.25
N ILE A 474 9.96 77.06 10.51
CA ILE A 474 9.95 77.94 11.69
C ILE A 474 9.97 77.12 12.98
N LYS A 475 9.16 76.04 13.04
CA LYS A 475 9.17 75.14 14.20
C LYS A 475 10.54 74.49 14.42
N GLU A 476 11.23 74.08 13.36
CA GLU A 476 12.61 73.58 13.46
C GLU A 476 13.59 74.61 14.02
N LEU A 477 13.44 75.89 13.67
CA LEU A 477 14.26 76.97 14.23
C LEU A 477 13.98 77.17 15.73
N ILE A 478 12.70 77.11 16.14
CA ILE A 478 12.28 77.17 17.55
C ILE A 478 12.86 75.99 18.33
N ASP A 479 12.74 74.76 17.81
CA ASP A 479 13.25 73.54 18.45
C ASP A 479 14.79 73.58 18.59
N LYS A 480 15.49 74.18 17.60
CA LYS A 480 16.94 74.41 17.63
C LYS A 480 17.35 75.61 18.48
N LYS A 481 16.41 76.31 19.12
CA LYS A 481 16.63 77.53 19.93
C LYS A 481 17.44 78.60 19.20
N LYS A 482 17.19 78.79 17.90
CA LYS A 482 17.81 79.86 17.13
C LYS A 482 17.01 81.15 17.28
N ASP A 483 17.71 82.28 17.40
CA ASP A 483 17.10 83.60 17.26
C ASP A 483 16.79 83.90 15.78
N PHE A 484 15.55 84.32 15.52
CA PHE A 484 15.11 84.72 14.19
C PHE A 484 14.07 85.84 14.25
N TYR A 485 13.91 86.53 13.14
CA TYR A 485 12.83 87.47 12.88
C TYR A 485 11.93 86.90 11.78
N ILE A 486 10.63 87.17 11.90
CA ILE A 486 9.72 86.98 10.78
C ILE A 486 9.37 88.34 10.18
N GLY A 487 9.22 88.36 8.86
CA GLY A 487 8.79 89.51 8.08
C GLY A 487 7.60 89.11 7.22
N LEU A 488 6.42 89.67 7.49
CA LEU A 488 5.29 89.55 6.59
C LEU A 488 5.39 90.68 5.56
N ALA A 489 5.60 90.32 4.30
CA ALA A 489 5.76 91.24 3.19
C ALA A 489 4.56 91.14 2.25
N ASP A 490 4.09 92.29 1.78
CA ASP A 490 2.96 92.38 0.87
C ASP A 490 3.27 93.38 -0.25
N ILE A 491 2.82 93.04 -1.46
CA ILE A 491 3.06 93.86 -2.64
C ILE A 491 2.12 95.06 -2.64
N ASP A 492 2.69 96.25 -2.59
CA ASP A 492 1.92 97.48 -2.60
C ASP A 492 1.13 97.62 -3.90
N HIS A 493 -0.16 97.93 -3.78
CA HIS A 493 -1.05 98.16 -4.93
C HIS A 493 -1.18 96.97 -5.88
N PHE A 494 -0.97 95.73 -5.43
CA PHE A 494 -1.05 94.55 -6.29
C PHE A 494 -2.41 94.36 -6.97
N LYS A 495 -3.51 94.68 -6.26
CA LYS A 495 -4.84 94.70 -6.84
C LYS A 495 -4.95 95.68 -8.03
N ASP A 496 -4.36 96.88 -7.91
CA ASP A 496 -4.36 97.86 -9.00
C ASP A 496 -3.58 97.33 -10.21
N ILE A 497 -2.53 96.54 -9.98
CA ILE A 497 -1.77 95.89 -11.05
C ILE A 497 -2.61 94.80 -11.73
N ASN A 498 -3.31 93.97 -10.96
CA ASN A 498 -4.23 92.97 -11.52
C ASN A 498 -5.39 93.60 -12.29
N ASP A 499 -5.98 94.66 -11.76
CA ASP A 499 -7.11 95.36 -12.37
C ASP A 499 -6.68 96.08 -13.68
N GLN A 500 -5.44 96.59 -13.74
CA GLN A 500 -4.93 97.34 -14.89
C GLN A 500 -4.32 96.44 -15.99
N PHE A 501 -3.67 95.33 -15.63
CA PHE A 501 -2.88 94.51 -16.57
C PHE A 501 -3.33 93.04 -16.64
N GLY A 502 -4.33 92.65 -15.84
CA GLY A 502 -4.86 91.29 -15.77
C GLY A 502 -4.07 90.37 -14.84
N HIS A 503 -4.76 89.35 -14.31
CA HIS A 503 -4.19 88.39 -13.36
C HIS A 503 -2.94 87.66 -13.85
N VAL A 504 -2.83 87.40 -15.16
CA VAL A 504 -1.62 86.76 -15.74
C VAL A 504 -0.36 87.61 -15.51
N LYS A 505 -0.48 88.93 -15.64
CA LYS A 505 0.65 89.85 -15.40
C LYS A 505 0.95 89.96 -13.90
N GLY A 506 -0.06 89.87 -13.04
CA GLY A 506 0.13 89.73 -11.59
C GLY A 506 0.87 88.45 -11.21
N ASP A 507 0.55 87.33 -11.84
CA ASP A 507 1.24 86.05 -11.63
C ASP A 507 2.72 86.12 -12.05
N GLU A 508 3.03 86.76 -13.18
CA GLU A 508 4.42 87.02 -13.61
C GLU A 508 5.20 87.85 -12.57
N ILE A 509 4.55 88.85 -11.97
CA ILE A 509 5.15 89.66 -10.90
C ILE A 509 5.41 88.83 -9.64
N LEU A 510 4.49 87.95 -9.26
CA LEU A 510 4.67 87.08 -8.09
C LEU A 510 5.85 86.12 -8.29
N VAL A 511 5.99 85.53 -9.48
CA VAL A 511 7.13 84.66 -9.81
C VAL A 511 8.43 85.46 -9.75
N LEU A 512 8.49 86.59 -10.43
CA LEU A 512 9.67 87.45 -10.43
C LEU A 512 10.05 87.92 -9.02
N LEU A 513 9.08 88.43 -8.26
CA LEU A 513 9.35 88.88 -6.89
C LEU A 513 9.84 87.72 -6.03
N SER A 514 9.31 86.51 -6.21
CA SER A 514 9.78 85.33 -5.50
C SER A 514 11.25 85.02 -5.75
N GLU A 515 11.73 85.22 -7.00
CA GLU A 515 13.14 85.06 -7.36
C GLU A 515 14.01 86.16 -6.75
N ILE A 516 13.55 87.42 -6.78
CA ILE A 516 14.23 88.55 -6.17
C ILE A 516 14.37 88.33 -4.66
N LEU A 517 13.27 88.02 -3.97
CA LEU A 517 13.27 87.75 -2.52
C LEU A 517 14.21 86.59 -2.18
N LYS A 518 14.13 85.48 -2.93
CA LYS A 518 14.98 84.31 -2.70
C LYS A 518 16.48 84.63 -2.91
N ALA A 519 16.82 85.38 -3.95
CA ALA A 519 18.19 85.79 -4.24
C ALA A 519 18.74 86.77 -3.18
N THR A 520 17.95 87.76 -2.78
CA THR A 520 18.36 88.78 -1.80
C THR A 520 18.47 88.22 -0.39
N ILE A 521 17.58 87.31 0.02
CA ILE A 521 17.63 86.66 1.34
C ILE A 521 18.84 85.71 1.43
N GLY A 522 19.13 84.96 0.36
CA GLY A 522 20.29 84.09 0.28
C GLY A 522 20.38 83.11 1.45
N GLY A 523 21.59 82.95 2.01
CA GLY A 523 21.85 82.05 3.15
C GLY A 523 21.47 82.60 4.52
N CYS A 524 20.95 83.82 4.61
CA CYS A 524 20.60 84.47 5.88
C CYS A 524 19.21 84.07 6.40
N GLY A 525 18.47 83.24 5.66
CA GLY A 525 17.11 82.86 6.01
C GLY A 525 16.38 82.17 4.87
N PHE A 526 15.04 82.23 4.87
CA PHE A 526 14.21 81.70 3.79
C PHE A 526 12.93 82.51 3.62
N VAL A 527 12.30 82.37 2.45
CA VAL A 527 11.00 82.97 2.13
C VAL A 527 10.03 81.90 1.66
N GLY A 528 8.76 82.04 2.02
CA GLY A 528 7.68 81.28 1.42
C GLY A 528 6.48 82.15 1.08
N ARG A 529 5.62 81.66 0.19
CA ARG A 529 4.37 82.35 -0.15
C ARG A 529 3.34 82.06 0.94
N TRP A 530 2.87 83.11 1.59
CA TRP A 530 1.97 83.02 2.74
C TRP A 530 0.51 82.92 2.29
N GLY A 531 0.13 83.66 1.25
CA GLY A 531 -1.17 83.60 0.58
C GLY A 531 -1.35 84.77 -0.39
N GLY A 532 -2.00 84.57 -1.54
CA GLY A 532 -2.26 85.66 -2.50
C GLY A 532 -0.98 86.40 -2.93
N GLU A 533 -0.84 87.65 -2.50
CA GLU A 533 0.29 88.56 -2.73
C GLU A 533 1.26 88.69 -1.54
N GLU A 534 1.05 87.90 -0.49
CA GLU A 534 1.81 87.95 0.75
C GLU A 534 2.95 86.90 0.77
N PHE A 535 4.12 87.34 1.24
CA PHE A 535 5.31 86.52 1.43
C PHE A 535 5.73 86.56 2.90
N LEU A 536 5.97 85.38 3.48
CA LEU A 536 6.54 85.28 4.83
C LEU A 536 8.04 85.02 4.70
N ILE A 537 8.81 85.98 5.18
CA ILE A 537 10.26 85.99 5.19
C ILE A 537 10.71 85.63 6.61
N VAL A 538 11.71 84.77 6.73
CA VAL A 538 12.33 84.39 7.99
C VAL A 538 13.81 84.68 7.88
N LEU A 539 14.37 85.46 8.80
CA LEU A 539 15.78 85.85 8.82
C LEU A 539 16.42 85.40 10.13
N GLU A 540 17.48 84.61 10.02
CA GLU A 540 18.22 84.04 11.16
C GLU A 540 19.27 85.05 11.64
N THR A 541 18.91 85.89 12.61
CA THR A 541 19.82 86.87 13.21
C THR A 541 19.34 87.33 14.59
N GLU A 542 20.30 87.68 15.45
CA GLU A 542 20.05 88.24 16.79
C GLU A 542 20.02 89.78 16.79
N ARG A 543 20.66 90.42 15.81
CA ARG A 543 20.98 91.86 15.84
C ARG A 543 19.92 92.71 15.14
N LEU A 544 19.39 93.70 15.86
CA LEU A 544 18.36 94.62 15.36
C LEU A 544 18.84 95.46 14.16
N ASP A 545 20.09 95.92 14.18
CA ASP A 545 20.64 96.73 13.08
C ASP A 545 20.71 95.89 11.78
N THR A 546 21.16 94.64 11.92
CA THR A 546 21.30 93.70 10.80
C THR A 546 19.96 93.33 10.18
N ILE A 547 18.89 93.19 10.98
CA ILE A 547 17.56 92.90 10.44
C ILE A 547 16.99 94.10 9.69
N TYR A 548 17.17 95.32 10.19
CA TYR A 548 16.63 96.52 9.54
C TYR A 548 17.35 96.82 8.22
N ASP A 549 18.69 96.66 8.20
CA ASP A 549 19.48 96.79 6.97
C ASP A 549 19.07 95.73 5.94
N LYS A 550 18.95 94.47 6.37
CA LYS A 550 18.58 93.37 5.46
C LYS A 550 17.16 93.49 4.95
N ALA A 551 16.20 93.90 5.78
CA ALA A 551 14.82 94.14 5.35
C ALA A 551 14.75 95.31 4.36
N ASN A 552 15.52 96.38 4.57
CA ASN A 552 15.61 97.48 3.61
C ASN A 552 16.32 97.09 2.32
N GLU A 553 17.32 96.22 2.37
CA GLU A 553 17.95 95.64 1.17
C GLU A 553 16.91 94.86 0.35
N ILE A 554 16.11 94.01 1.00
CA ILE A 554 15.02 93.26 0.34
C ILE A 554 13.99 94.21 -0.28
N ARG A 555 13.56 95.22 0.47
CA ARG A 555 12.63 96.25 -0.01
C ARG A 555 13.18 97.04 -1.20
N ARG A 556 14.46 97.44 -1.16
CA ARG A 556 15.12 98.17 -2.24
C ARG A 556 15.30 97.30 -3.47
N ALA A 557 15.70 96.04 -3.32
CA ALA A 557 15.83 95.10 -4.42
C ALA A 557 14.51 94.91 -5.18
N ALA A 558 13.38 94.87 -4.47
CA ALA A 558 12.06 94.89 -5.10
C ALA A 558 11.80 96.23 -5.83
N ALA A 559 12.04 97.36 -5.15
CA ALA A 559 11.73 98.70 -5.67
C ALA A 559 12.66 99.18 -6.82
N GLU A 560 13.87 98.64 -6.94
CA GLU A 560 14.81 98.92 -8.02
C GLU A 560 14.48 98.15 -9.30
N TYR A 561 13.74 97.04 -9.17
CA TYR A 561 13.31 96.29 -10.32
C TYR A 561 12.18 97.03 -11.05
N ARG A 562 12.45 97.40 -12.30
CA ARG A 562 11.47 98.01 -13.21
C ARG A 562 11.01 96.98 -14.22
N HIS A 563 9.78 96.51 -14.07
CA HIS A 563 9.19 95.57 -15.03
C HIS A 563 8.94 96.28 -16.36
N ALA A 564 9.50 95.75 -17.45
CA ALA A 564 9.52 96.39 -18.77
C ALA A 564 8.11 96.75 -19.28
N ASP A 565 7.12 95.88 -19.04
CA ASP A 565 5.74 96.07 -19.52
C ASP A 565 4.86 96.98 -18.65
N ILE A 566 5.16 97.12 -17.35
CA ILE A 566 4.29 97.82 -16.38
C ILE A 566 4.73 99.27 -16.22
N GLY A 567 6.01 99.57 -16.51
CA GLY A 567 6.57 100.92 -16.48
C GLY A 567 6.69 101.55 -15.09
N LYS A 568 6.20 100.86 -14.04
CA LYS A 568 6.25 101.24 -12.61
C LYS A 568 7.22 100.35 -11.85
N ASN A 569 7.73 100.88 -10.74
CA ASN A 569 8.53 100.11 -9.79
C ASN A 569 7.59 99.29 -8.89
N ILE A 570 7.96 98.04 -8.61
CA ILE A 570 7.19 97.16 -7.71
C ILE A 570 7.69 97.41 -6.30
N THR A 571 6.86 97.96 -5.42
CA THR A 571 7.25 98.18 -4.02
C THR A 571 6.59 97.17 -3.11
N ILE A 572 7.27 96.83 -2.03
CA ILE A 572 6.74 95.97 -0.98
C ILE A 572 6.76 96.72 0.33
N THR A 573 5.74 96.51 1.14
CA THR A 573 5.75 96.90 2.55
C THR A 573 5.98 95.65 3.39
N MET A 574 6.80 95.75 4.44
CA MET A 574 7.15 94.62 5.29
C MET A 574 6.96 94.95 6.76
N GLY A 575 6.22 94.10 7.47
CA GLY A 575 6.10 94.11 8.92
C GLY A 575 6.99 93.05 9.55
N LEU A 576 7.89 93.45 10.44
CA LEU A 576 8.90 92.60 11.06
C LEU A 576 8.57 92.39 12.54
N CYS A 577 8.76 91.18 13.04
CA CYS A 577 8.66 90.87 14.47
C CYS A 577 9.75 89.89 14.89
N ARG A 578 10.37 90.14 16.06
CA ARG A 578 11.38 89.25 16.65
C ARG A 578 10.70 88.09 17.34
N TYR A 579 11.18 86.87 17.12
CA TYR A 579 10.80 85.75 17.98
C TYR A 579 11.39 85.92 19.39
N ARG A 580 10.55 85.73 20.41
CA ARG A 580 10.98 85.57 21.81
C ARG A 580 10.50 84.22 22.32
N GLU A 581 11.30 83.59 23.18
CA GLU A 581 10.94 82.31 23.78
C GLU A 581 9.53 82.38 24.42
N ASN A 582 8.78 81.28 24.29
CA ASN A 582 7.40 81.11 24.78
C ASN A 582 6.31 81.97 24.12
N ILE A 583 6.58 82.66 23.00
CA ILE A 583 5.51 83.29 22.21
C ILE A 583 4.94 82.28 21.20
N PRO A 584 3.62 82.00 21.21
CA PRO A 584 2.95 81.21 20.17
C PRO A 584 3.14 81.81 18.78
N LEU A 585 3.34 80.96 17.78
CA LEU A 585 3.62 81.38 16.40
C LEU A 585 2.51 82.25 15.79
N ASP A 586 1.25 81.99 16.13
CA ASP A 586 0.12 82.80 15.68
C ASP A 586 0.18 84.25 16.20
N ILE A 587 0.67 84.44 17.43
CA ILE A 587 0.87 85.77 18.02
C ILE A 587 2.05 86.48 17.35
N LEU A 588 3.12 85.74 17.04
CA LEU A 588 4.28 86.27 16.34
C LEU A 588 3.87 86.80 14.95
N ILE A 589 3.12 86.00 14.19
CA ILE A 589 2.62 86.37 12.86
C ILE A 589 1.64 87.54 12.95
N ALA A 590 0.71 87.54 13.90
CA ALA A 590 -0.21 88.65 14.11
C ALA A 590 0.53 89.97 14.44
N SER A 591 1.64 89.89 15.18
CA SER A 591 2.46 91.06 15.50
C SER A 591 3.21 91.59 14.28
N ALA A 592 3.67 90.71 13.39
CA ALA A 592 4.26 91.10 12.10
C ALA A 592 3.21 91.69 11.15
N ASP A 593 2.01 91.14 11.12
CA ASP A 593 0.88 91.67 10.34
C ASP A 593 0.44 93.07 10.82
N GLU A 594 0.39 93.29 12.14
CA GLU A 594 0.11 94.62 12.70
C GLU A 594 1.17 95.65 12.29
N ALA A 595 2.45 95.25 12.28
CA ALA A 595 3.53 96.10 11.80
C ALA A 595 3.42 96.38 10.28
N LEU A 596 3.05 95.38 9.49
CA LEU A 596 2.81 95.51 8.05
C LEU A 596 1.68 96.51 7.79
N TYR A 597 0.58 96.38 8.53
CA TYR A 597 -0.57 97.29 8.45
C TYR A 597 -0.18 98.74 8.77
N LYS A 598 0.62 98.96 9.82
CA LYS A 598 1.17 100.28 10.16
C LYS A 598 2.03 100.85 9.02
N GLY A 599 2.88 100.02 8.40
CA GLY A 599 3.69 100.41 7.25
C GLY A 599 2.84 100.79 6.04
N LYS A 600 1.74 100.07 5.78
CA LYS A 600 0.83 100.39 4.68
C LYS A 600 0.13 101.73 4.90
N LEU A 601 -0.28 102.06 6.13
CA LEU A 601 -0.89 103.35 6.47
C LEU A 601 0.10 104.51 6.44
N ALA A 602 1.37 104.27 6.79
CA ALA A 602 2.42 105.28 6.83
C ALA A 602 3.01 105.65 5.44
N GLY A 603 2.33 105.28 4.34
CA GLY A 603 2.73 105.63 2.98
C GLY A 603 3.36 104.51 2.16
N ARG A 604 3.30 103.24 2.64
CA ARG A 604 3.81 102.04 1.94
C ARG A 604 5.32 102.08 1.65
N ASN A 605 5.85 101.11 0.91
CA ASN A 605 7.26 100.98 0.53
C ASN A 605 8.22 101.20 1.71
N GLN A 606 7.96 100.51 2.83
CA GLN A 606 8.73 100.66 4.06
C GLN A 606 8.78 99.37 4.89
N CYS A 607 9.71 99.33 5.83
CA CYS A 607 9.85 98.24 6.79
C CYS A 607 9.51 98.77 8.19
N VAL A 608 8.56 98.12 8.87
CA VAL A 608 8.15 98.49 10.24
C VAL A 608 8.43 97.33 11.16
N ILE A 609 9.05 97.59 12.31
CA ILE A 609 9.33 96.57 13.33
C ILE A 609 8.32 96.71 14.46
N SER A 610 7.66 95.61 14.83
CA SER A 610 6.87 95.52 16.06
C SER A 610 7.79 95.30 17.27
N ALA A 611 7.58 96.07 18.35
CA ALA A 611 8.46 96.12 19.52
C ALA A 611 8.28 94.93 20.49
#